data_AF-A0AAV8YRB7-F1
#
_entry.id   AF-A0AAV8YRB7-F1
#
_cell.length_a   1.000
_cell.length_b   1.000
_cell.length_c   1.000
_cell.angle_alpha   90.00
_cell.angle_beta   90.00
_cell.angle_gamma   90.00
#
_symmetry.space_group_name_H-M   'P 1'
#
loop_
_entity.id
_entity.type
_entity.pdbx_description
1 polymer ?
#
loop_
_entity_poly.entity_id
_entity_poly.type
_entity_poly.pdbx_seq_one_letter_code
_entity_poly.pdbx_strand_id
1 'polypeptide(L)' 'MSSGKKRPLHQYSEQALAAALESVKSGMPVREASRLHNFPKTTILDRVHGRIKVRKRKMGPSTVLTSEKEHQLAEWLK' A
#
# COMPACT_ATOMS: atom_id res chain seq x y z
N MET A 1 18.74 -17.17 20.62
CA MET A 1 18.82 -16.09 19.61
C MET A 1 17.54 -16.09 18.79
N SER A 2 16.60 -15.19 19.07
CA SER A 2 15.37 -15.08 18.26
C SER A 2 15.72 -14.40 16.93
N SER A 3 15.64 -15.13 15.83
CA SER A 3 15.74 -14.57 14.48
C SER A 3 14.54 -13.63 14.26
N GLY A 4 14.81 -12.32 14.29
CA GLY A 4 13.79 -11.31 14.08
C GLY A 4 13.06 -11.52 12.75
N LYS A 5 11.79 -11.91 12.80
CA LYS A 5 10.94 -12.07 11.62
C LYS A 5 10.88 -10.74 10.87
N LYS A 6 11.42 -10.69 9.65
CA LYS A 6 11.33 -9.49 8.80
C LYS A 6 9.85 -9.19 8.54
N ARG A 7 9.41 -7.96 8.85
CA ARG A 7 8.03 -7.54 8.56
C ARG A 7 7.85 -7.50 7.04
N PRO A 8 6.83 -8.18 6.48
CA PRO A 8 6.62 -8.19 5.03
C PRO A 8 6.39 -6.76 4.54
N LEU A 9 7.07 -6.38 3.46
CA LEU A 9 6.77 -5.13 2.79
C LEU A 9 5.37 -5.21 2.17
N HIS A 10 4.54 -4.21 2.43
CA HIS A 10 3.23 -4.09 1.79
C HIS A 10 3.38 -3.61 0.34
N GLN A 11 3.75 -4.53 -0.56
CA GLN A 11 3.82 -4.28 -2.01
C GLN A 11 2.47 -4.57 -2.66
N TYR A 12 1.50 -3.71 -2.39
CA TYR A 12 0.18 -3.76 -3.00
C TYR A 12 0.16 -2.89 -4.26
N SER A 13 -0.40 -3.40 -5.36
CA SER A 13 -0.70 -2.56 -6.52
C SER A 13 -1.90 -1.68 -6.19
N GLU A 14 -1.82 -0.39 -6.56
CA GLU A 14 -2.90 0.55 -6.28
C GLU A 14 -4.18 0.19 -7.04
N GLN A 15 -4.02 -0.33 -8.27
CA GLN A 15 -5.13 -0.77 -9.11
C GLN A 15 -5.91 -1.94 -8.51
N ALA A 16 -5.23 -3.01 -8.09
CA ALA A 16 -5.91 -4.17 -7.50
C ALA A 16 -6.59 -3.79 -6.18
N LEU A 17 -5.98 -2.87 -5.44
CA LEU A 17 -6.57 -2.37 -4.21
C LEU A 17 -7.81 -1.50 -4.46
N ALA A 18 -7.80 -0.66 -5.49
CA ALA A 18 -8.97 0.11 -5.90
C ALA A 18 -10.12 -0.84 -6.30
N ALA A 19 -9.84 -1.86 -7.12
CA ALA A 19 -10.81 -2.87 -7.52
C ALA A 19 -11.40 -3.64 -6.31
N ALA A 20 -10.56 -3.97 -5.32
CA ALA A 20 -11.01 -4.60 -4.08
C ALA A 20 -11.95 -3.70 -3.28
N LEU A 21 -11.67 -2.40 -3.20
CA LEU A 21 -12.54 -1.44 -2.50
C LEU A 21 -13.85 -1.19 -3.25
N GLU A 22 -13.82 -1.13 -4.58
CA GLU A 22 -15.03 -1.02 -5.41
C GLU A 22 -15.94 -2.24 -5.24
N SER A 23 -15.36 -3.44 -5.22
CA SER A 23 -16.09 -4.69 -4.97
C SER A 23 -16.81 -4.65 -3.62
N VAL A 24 -16.16 -4.13 -2.58
CA VAL A 24 -16.79 -4.00 -1.26
C VAL A 24 -17.89 -2.93 -1.26
N LYS A 25 -17.68 -1.82 -1.95
CA LYS A 25 -18.69 -0.76 -2.09
C LYS A 25 -19.91 -1.20 -2.88
N SER A 26 -19.76 -2.10 -3.85
CA SER A 26 -20.89 -2.70 -4.59
C SER A 26 -21.68 -3.74 -3.79
N GLY A 27 -21.31 -3.97 -2.53
CA GLY A 27 -22.04 -4.86 -1.61
C GLY A 27 -21.38 -6.22 -1.39
N MET A 28 -20.20 -6.48 -1.96
CA MET A 28 -19.48 -7.72 -1.70
C MET A 28 -18.98 -7.77 -0.25
N PRO A 29 -19.15 -8.90 0.47
CA PRO A 29 -18.61 -9.03 1.80
C PRO A 29 -17.07 -8.99 1.78
N VAL A 30 -16.48 -8.30 2.76
CA VAL A 30 -15.02 -8.09 2.84
C VAL A 30 -14.23 -9.40 2.85
N ARG A 31 -14.80 -10.50 3.37
CA ARG A 31 -14.16 -11.82 3.34
C ARG A 31 -14.02 -12.35 1.91
N GLU A 32 -15.04 -12.20 1.08
CA GLU A 32 -14.97 -12.62 -0.33
C GLU A 32 -14.03 -11.71 -1.12
N ALA A 33 -14.10 -10.39 -0.92
CA ALA A 33 -13.18 -9.45 -1.55
C ALA A 33 -11.70 -9.74 -1.18
N SER A 34 -11.45 -10.14 0.08
CA SER A 34 -10.14 -10.56 0.56
C SER A 34 -9.63 -11.81 -0.17
N ARG A 35 -10.49 -12.81 -0.35
CA ARG A 35 -10.17 -14.05 -1.06
C ARG A 35 -9.96 -13.83 -2.57
N LEU A 36 -10.76 -12.97 -3.18
CA LEU A 36 -10.73 -12.70 -4.61
C LEU A 36 -9.50 -11.87 -5.02
N HIS A 37 -9.15 -10.86 -4.22
CA HIS A 37 -8.06 -9.93 -4.52
C HIS A 37 -6.78 -10.20 -3.74
N ASN A 38 -6.72 -11.26 -2.93
CA ASN A 38 -5.57 -11.64 -2.09
C ASN A 38 -5.04 -10.53 -1.17
N PHE A 39 -5.92 -9.64 -0.70
CA PHE A 39 -5.59 -8.62 0.30
C PHE A 39 -6.00 -9.08 1.70
N PRO A 40 -5.22 -8.77 2.75
CA PRO A 40 -5.66 -9.03 4.12
C PRO A 40 -6.97 -8.30 4.42
N LYS A 41 -7.89 -8.99 5.10
CA LYS A 41 -9.19 -8.44 5.54
C LYS A 41 -9.03 -7.10 6.27
N THR A 42 -8.03 -7.01 7.16
CA THR A 42 -7.72 -5.79 7.92
C THR A 42 -7.35 -4.63 7.02
N THR A 43 -6.52 -4.87 6.00
CA THR A 43 -6.11 -3.87 5.01
C THR A 43 -7.31 -3.29 4.26
N ILE A 44 -8.26 -4.13 3.87
CA ILE A 44 -9.49 -3.68 3.20
C ILE A 44 -10.36 -2.88 4.18
N LEU A 45 -10.61 -3.41 5.38
CA LEU A 45 -11.43 -2.75 6.40
C LEU A 45 -10.90 -1.37 6.79
N ASP A 46 -9.60 -1.23 7.07
CA ASP A 46 -9.01 0.04 7.49
C ASP A 46 -9.17 1.13 6.43
N ARG A 47 -9.21 0.75 5.16
CA ARG A 47 -9.41 1.67 4.03
C ARG A 47 -10.89 1.98 3.81
N VAL A 48 -11.78 1.01 3.99
CA VAL A 48 -13.24 1.22 3.96
C VAL A 48 -13.68 2.16 5.08
N HIS A 49 -13.13 2.00 6.29
CA HIS A 49 -13.39 2.88 7.43
C HIS A 49 -12.63 4.22 7.36
N GLY A 50 -11.81 4.46 6.33
CA GLY A 50 -11.08 5.72 6.14
C GLY A 50 -9.88 5.95 7.08
N ARG A 51 -9.47 4.95 7.87
CA ARG A 51 -8.30 5.06 8.75
C ARG A 51 -6.99 5.19 7.97
N ILE A 52 -6.93 4.59 6.78
CA ILE A 52 -5.76 4.59 5.91
C ILE A 52 -6.20 5.08 4.52
N LYS A 53 -5.42 5.99 3.93
CA LYS A 53 -5.64 6.47 2.56
C LYS A 53 -5.55 5.32 1.55
N VAL A 54 -6.29 5.42 0.45
CA VAL A 54 -6.32 4.40 -0.63
C VAL A 54 -4.98 4.27 -1.36
N ARG A 55 -4.12 5.29 -1.31
CA ARG A 55 -2.80 5.25 -1.95
C ARG A 55 -1.83 4.30 -1.25
N LYS A 56 -0.73 3.95 -1.92
CA LYS A 56 0.36 3.18 -1.33
C LYS A 56 0.94 3.93 -0.13
N ARG A 57 1.07 3.22 1.00
CA ARG A 57 1.75 3.77 2.18
C ARG A 57 3.25 3.85 1.88
N LYS A 58 3.88 5.00 2.14
CA LYS A 58 5.35 5.09 2.16
C LYS A 58 5.86 4.18 3.29
N MET A 59 6.62 3.16 2.91
CA MET A 59 7.32 2.30 3.85
C MET A 59 8.67 2.93 4.18
N GLY A 60 9.03 2.98 5.47
CA GLY A 60 10.29 3.57 5.93
C GLY A 60 10.24 5.08 6.18
N PRO A 61 11.35 5.65 6.68
CA PRO A 61 11.45 7.07 7.00
C PRO A 61 11.35 7.96 5.76
N SER A 62 11.03 9.24 5.97
CA SER A 62 11.09 10.24 4.90
C SER A 62 12.52 10.40 4.40
N THR A 63 12.67 10.60 3.09
CA THR A 63 13.97 10.92 2.48
C THR A 63 14.31 12.37 2.81
N VAL A 64 15.59 12.66 3.03
CA VAL A 64 16.07 14.03 3.30
C VAL A 64 16.00 14.88 2.03
N LEU A 65 16.26 14.27 0.88
CA LEU A 65 16.12 14.90 -0.43
C LEU A 65 14.69 14.67 -0.97
N THR A 66 14.14 15.71 -1.57
CA THR A 66 12.89 15.61 -2.35
C THR A 66 13.18 14.95 -3.69
N SER A 67 12.15 14.33 -4.29
CA SER A 67 12.27 13.69 -5.61
C SER A 67 12.81 14.64 -6.68
N GLU A 68 12.51 15.93 -6.58
CA GLU A 68 13.01 16.98 -7.48
C GLU A 68 14.52 17.17 -7.35
N LYS A 69 15.05 17.25 -6.12
CA LYS A 69 16.49 17.41 -5.87
C LYS A 69 17.27 16.17 -6.29
N GLU A 70 16.72 14.98 -6.03
CA GLU A 70 17.29 13.72 -6.51
C GLU A 70 17.37 13.70 -8.05
N HIS A 71 16.35 14.21 -8.75
CA HIS A 71 16.36 14.30 -10.20
C HIS A 71 17.42 15.28 -10.73
N GLN A 72 17.52 16.48 -10.13
CA GLN A 72 18.54 17.47 -10.48
C GLN A 72 19.97 16.92 -10.28
N LEU A 73 20.22 16.22 -9.17
CA LEU A 73 21.51 15.58 -8.92
C LEU A 73 21.81 14.46 -9.94
N ALA A 74 20.79 13.67 -10.30
CA ALA A 74 20.95 12.61 -11.29
C ALA A 74 21.20 13.15 -12.70
N GLU A 75 20.63 14.30 -13.05
CA GLU A 75 20.91 15.00 -14.31
C GLU A 75 22.30 15.60 -14.34
N TRP A 76 22.76 16.20 -13.23
CA TRP A 76 24.10 16.78 -13.12
C TRP A 76 25.25 15.76 -13.19
N LEU A 77 25.02 14.52 -12.73
CA LEU A 77 26.03 13.44 -12.75
C LEU A 77 26.20 12.77 -14.12
N LYS A 78 25.37 13.10 -15.11
CA LYS A 78 25.52 12.62 -16.50
C LYS A 78 26.60 13.40 -17.24
#